data_AF-D7L288-F1
#
_entry.id   AF-D7L288-F1
#
_cell.length_a   1.000
_cell.length_b   1.000
_cell.length_c   1.000
_cell.angle_alpha   90.00
_cell.angle_beta   90.00
_cell.angle_gamma   90.00
#
_symmetry.space_group_name_H-M   'P 1'
#
loop_
_entity.id
_entity.type
_entity.pdbx_description
1 polymer ?
#
loop_
_entity_poly.entity_id
_entity_poly.type
_entity_poly.pdbx_seq_one_letter_code
_entity_poly.pdbx_strand_id
1 'polypeptide(L)'
;MYAFGYDNNKNRNHKILRKFLDDDDYNESSQRNIPFKFEMYYFNSESWRVLDVNPDCDLRRGVSLKGNTYSYARQIIEVGDPVSNSIDFLLCFDFIAEREEQLAVLYEHYETCLVIEIWITTKIEPN
;
A
#
# COMPACT_ATOMS: atom_id res chain seq x y z
N MET A 1 -2.15 7.80 -6.71
CA MET A 1 -1.59 6.52 -7.17
C MET A 1 -2.73 5.59 -7.57
N TYR A 2 -2.53 4.77 -8.60
CA TYR A 2 -3.47 3.71 -8.97
C TYR A 2 -2.83 2.35 -8.81
N ALA A 3 -3.63 1.35 -8.47
CA ALA A 3 -3.21 -0.04 -8.41
C ALA A 3 -4.33 -0.98 -8.87
N PHE A 4 -3.95 -2.15 -9.35
CA PHE A 4 -4.87 -3.13 -9.91
C PHE A 4 -4.84 -4.42 -9.10
N GLY A 5 -6.01 -5.03 -8.90
CA GLY A 5 -6.13 -6.31 -8.25
C GLY A 5 -7.40 -7.04 -8.67
N TYR A 6 -7.63 -8.21 -8.11
CA TYR A 6 -8.87 -8.95 -8.31
C TYR A 6 -9.20 -9.78 -7.08
N ASP A 7 -10.50 -10.03 -6.85
CA ASP A 7 -10.90 -11.08 -5.91
C ASP A 7 -10.76 -12.47 -6.55
N ASN A 8 -10.50 -13.50 -5.74
CA ASN A 8 -10.23 -14.86 -6.21
C ASN A 8 -11.50 -15.64 -6.63
N ASN A 9 -12.53 -14.94 -7.11
CA ASN A 9 -13.69 -15.60 -7.70
C ASN A 9 -13.32 -16.23 -9.05
N LYS A 10 -14.08 -17.24 -9.49
CA LYS A 10 -13.84 -17.97 -10.75
C LYS A 10 -13.63 -17.07 -11.98
N ASN A 11 -14.15 -15.83 -11.94
CA ASN A 11 -14.08 -14.85 -13.01
C ASN A 11 -13.03 -13.75 -12.80
N ARG A 12 -12.24 -13.78 -11.71
CA ARG A 12 -11.31 -12.72 -11.29
C ARG A 12 -11.98 -11.34 -11.37
N ASN A 13 -12.82 -10.99 -10.41
CA ASN A 13 -13.47 -9.68 -10.46
C ASN A 13 -12.39 -8.62 -10.23
N HIS A 14 -11.94 -8.02 -11.32
CA HIS A 14 -10.93 -6.99 -11.29
C HIS A 14 -11.45 -5.76 -10.54
N LYS A 15 -10.54 -5.06 -9.88
CA LYS A 15 -10.79 -3.85 -9.11
C LYS A 15 -9.63 -2.87 -9.34
N ILE A 16 -9.91 -1.57 -9.26
CA ILE A 16 -8.89 -0.52 -9.29
C ILE A 16 -8.88 0.17 -7.93
N LEU A 17 -7.75 0.18 -7.26
CA LEU A 17 -7.52 1.00 -6.07
C LEU A 17 -6.93 2.34 -6.50
N ARG A 18 -7.44 3.45 -5.96
CA ARG A 18 -6.91 4.79 -6.15
C ARG A 18 -6.63 5.43 -4.79
N LYS A 19 -5.40 5.90 -4.60
CA LYS A 19 -4.97 6.75 -3.48
C LYS A 19 -4.84 8.21 -3.96
N PHE A 20 -5.45 9.15 -3.26
CA PHE A 20 -5.35 10.59 -3.54
C PHE A 20 -5.31 11.42 -2.26
N LEU A 21 -4.81 12.65 -2.37
CA LEU A 21 -4.79 13.62 -1.28
C LEU A 21 -6.21 14.06 -0.96
N ASP A 22 -6.54 14.16 0.32
CA ASP A 22 -7.76 14.81 0.75
C ASP A 22 -7.54 16.32 0.80
N ASP A 23 -8.09 17.06 -0.16
CA ASP A 23 -7.90 18.52 -0.26
C ASP A 23 -8.54 19.29 0.91
N ASP A 24 -9.50 18.68 1.61
CA ASP A 24 -10.28 19.33 2.68
C ASP A 24 -9.56 19.41 4.04
N ASP A 25 -8.43 18.69 4.22
CA ASP A 25 -7.73 18.56 5.51
C ASP A 25 -6.24 18.99 5.41
N TYR A 26 -5.97 20.00 4.58
CA TYR A 26 -4.66 20.63 4.51
C TYR A 26 -4.46 21.62 5.67
N ASN A 27 -4.07 21.11 6.83
CA ASN A 27 -3.58 21.92 7.92
C ASN A 27 -2.03 21.82 7.95
N GLU A 28 -1.33 22.91 7.62
CA GLU A 28 0.15 22.96 7.49
C GLU A 28 0.90 22.48 8.75
N SER A 29 0.22 22.39 9.89
CA SER A 29 0.77 21.99 11.18
C SER A 29 0.95 20.47 11.41
N SER A 30 0.32 19.59 10.63
CA SER A 30 0.42 18.14 10.81
C SER A 30 1.41 17.50 9.84
N GLN A 31 2.71 17.70 10.09
CA GLN A 31 3.81 17.05 9.36
C GLN A 31 3.82 15.50 9.44
N ARG A 32 2.86 14.87 10.13
CA ARG A 32 2.98 13.46 10.54
C ARG A 32 2.15 12.48 9.74
N ASN A 33 1.06 12.90 9.10
CA ASN A 33 0.24 12.03 8.25
C ASN A 33 -0.55 12.92 7.29
N ILE A 34 -0.12 13.00 6.03
CA ILE A 34 -0.92 13.67 5.01
C ILE A 34 -2.19 12.84 4.82
N PRO A 35 -3.40 13.41 5.00
CA PRO A 35 -4.63 12.65 4.91
C PRO A 35 -4.81 12.15 3.47
N PHE A 36 -4.73 10.83 3.31
CA PHE A 36 -4.96 10.17 2.04
C PHE A 36 -6.31 9.46 2.09
N LYS A 37 -7.09 9.64 1.03
CA LYS A 37 -8.29 8.85 0.78
C LYS A 37 -7.99 7.72 -0.17
N PHE A 38 -8.69 6.62 0.05
CA PHE A 38 -8.65 5.45 -0.81
C PHE A 38 -10.04 5.21 -1.39
N GLU A 39 -10.09 5.02 -2.69
CA GLU A 39 -11.30 4.62 -3.40
C GLU A 39 -11.03 3.35 -4.19
N MET A 40 -12.06 2.52 -4.31
CA MET A 40 -12.01 1.31 -5.11
C MET A 40 -13.10 1.32 -6.17
N TYR A 41 -12.68 1.08 -7.41
CA TYR A 41 -13.58 0.89 -8.54
C TYR A 41 -13.92 -0.59 -8.69
N TYR A 42 -15.21 -0.87 -8.82
CA TYR A 42 -15.75 -2.19 -9.06
C TYR A 42 -16.32 -2.25 -10.47
N PHE A 43 -15.78 -3.14 -11.31
CA PHE A 43 -16.23 -3.27 -12.70
C PHE A 43 -17.60 -3.92 -12.83
N ASN A 44 -17.98 -4.78 -11.89
CA ASN A 44 -19.28 -5.47 -11.91
C ASN A 44 -20.46 -4.52 -11.67
N SER A 45 -20.26 -3.46 -10.91
CA SER A 45 -21.27 -2.44 -10.60
C SER A 45 -20.99 -1.09 -11.26
N GLU A 46 -19.90 -0.99 -12.04
CA GLU A 46 -19.44 0.23 -12.71
C GLU A 46 -19.37 1.45 -11.76
N SER A 47 -18.88 1.23 -10.53
CA SER A 47 -18.98 2.23 -9.46
C SER A 47 -17.71 2.34 -8.62
N TRP A 48 -17.46 3.55 -8.13
CA TRP A 48 -16.46 3.82 -7.08
C TRP A 48 -17.08 3.67 -5.69
N ARG A 49 -16.27 3.21 -4.73
CA ARG A 49 -16.59 3.17 -3.30
C ARG A 49 -15.41 3.74 -2.51
N VAL A 50 -15.71 4.59 -1.54
CA VAL A 50 -14.72 5.07 -0.57
C VAL A 50 -14.37 3.95 0.41
N LEU A 51 -13.08 3.75 0.63
CA LEU A 51 -12.54 2.81 1.61
C LEU A 51 -12.14 3.56 2.88
N ASP A 52 -12.63 3.08 4.02
CA ASP A 52 -12.22 3.56 5.33
C ASP A 52 -10.99 2.77 5.80
N VAL A 53 -9.85 3.05 5.14
CA VAL A 53 -8.57 2.42 5.45
C VAL A 53 -7.54 3.50 5.75
N ASN A 54 -6.87 3.36 6.89
CA ASN A 54 -5.74 4.19 7.28
C ASN A 54 -4.57 3.28 7.66
N PRO A 55 -3.53 3.18 6.81
CA PRO A 55 -2.41 2.29 7.07
C PRO A 55 -1.40 2.83 8.10
N ASP A 56 -1.62 4.02 8.67
CA ASP A 56 -0.74 4.69 9.65
C ASP A 56 0.75 4.72 9.23
N CYS A 57 0.97 4.86 7.92
CA CYS A 57 2.30 4.96 7.30
C CYS A 57 2.23 5.69 5.95
N ASP A 58 3.37 6.19 5.48
CA ASP A 58 3.49 6.79 4.15
C ASP A 58 3.57 5.69 3.08
N LEU A 59 2.46 5.47 2.38
CA LEU A 59 2.41 4.62 1.20
C LEU A 59 2.96 5.33 -0.05
N ARG A 60 4.01 4.78 -0.66
CA ARG A 60 4.58 5.22 -1.93
C ARG A 60 4.07 4.38 -3.10
N ARG A 61 4.76 4.47 -4.25
CA ARG A 61 4.43 3.71 -5.46
C ARG A 61 4.38 2.21 -5.15
N GLY A 62 3.36 1.55 -5.66
CA GLY A 62 3.22 0.11 -5.59
C GLY A 62 3.20 -0.56 -6.97
N VAL A 63 3.35 -1.87 -6.95
CA VAL A 63 3.29 -2.75 -8.12
C VAL A 63 2.26 -3.85 -7.90
N SER A 64 1.57 -4.25 -8.96
CA SER A 64 0.57 -5.31 -8.89
C SER A 64 1.17 -6.65 -9.33
N LEU A 65 0.91 -7.71 -8.55
CA LEU A 65 1.38 -9.05 -8.85
C LEU A 65 0.38 -10.11 -8.36
N LYS A 66 0.04 -11.05 -9.25
CA LYS A 66 -0.86 -12.19 -8.97
C LYS A 66 -2.20 -11.79 -8.31
N GLY A 67 -2.73 -10.62 -8.65
CA GLY A 67 -4.02 -10.12 -8.15
C GLY A 67 -3.94 -9.26 -6.90
N ASN A 68 -2.75 -9.11 -6.32
CA ASN A 68 -2.48 -8.26 -5.17
C ASN A 68 -1.67 -7.03 -5.59
N THR A 69 -1.66 -6.01 -4.73
CA THR A 69 -0.81 -4.83 -4.91
C THR A 69 0.15 -4.72 -3.76
N TYR A 70 1.43 -4.55 -4.07
CA TYR A 70 2.52 -4.40 -3.11
C TYR A 70 3.04 -2.96 -3.18
N SER A 71 2.91 -2.22 -2.10
CA SER A 71 3.34 -0.83 -1.98
C SER A 71 4.48 -0.71 -1.00
N TYR A 72 5.48 0.11 -1.34
CA TYR A 72 6.48 0.50 -0.35
C TYR A 72 5.85 1.43 0.67
N ALA A 73 6.07 1.13 1.95
CA ALA A 73 5.50 1.82 3.09
C ALA A 73 6.62 2.28 4.03
N ARG A 74 6.50 3.48 4.57
CA ARG A 74 7.41 4.01 5.58
C ARG A 74 6.62 4.45 6.82
N GLN A 75 6.96 3.89 7.98
CA GLN A 75 6.40 4.28 9.27
C GLN A 75 7.47 4.94 10.12
N ILE A 76 7.15 6.08 10.74
CA ILE A 76 8.04 6.80 11.65
C ILE A 76 7.79 6.29 13.07
N ILE A 77 8.82 5.89 13.81
CA ILE A 77 8.68 5.19 15.09
C ILE A 77 8.72 6.15 16.29
N GLU A 78 9.54 7.21 16.27
CA GLU A 78 9.74 8.04 17.47
C GLU A 78 9.72 9.55 17.23
N VAL A 79 9.02 10.24 18.13
CA VAL A 79 8.93 11.69 18.26
C VAL A 79 9.74 12.09 19.49
N GLY A 80 10.99 12.53 19.32
CA GLY A 80 11.81 13.01 20.44
C GLY A 80 13.32 12.98 20.24
N ASP A 81 13.82 12.18 19.30
CA ASP A 81 15.24 12.13 18.94
C ASP A 81 15.52 13.00 17.69
N PRO A 82 16.70 13.64 17.54
CA PRO A 82 17.03 14.46 16.35
C PRO A 82 17.14 13.62 15.07
N VAL A 83 17.20 12.29 15.20
CA VAL A 83 17.23 11.34 14.09
C VAL A 83 15.88 10.62 14.05
N SER A 84 15.06 11.00 13.08
CA SER A 84 13.77 10.33 12.83
C SER A 84 14.01 8.88 12.39
N ASN A 85 13.88 7.93 13.32
CA ASN A 85 13.89 6.51 13.00
C ASN A 85 12.62 6.14 12.21
N SER A 86 12.80 5.51 11.05
CA SER A 86 11.71 5.01 10.23
C SER A 86 11.92 3.55 9.88
N ILE A 87 10.85 2.76 9.91
CA ILE A 87 10.83 1.39 9.36
C ILE A 87 10.24 1.47 7.96
N ASP A 88 10.94 0.84 7.03
CA ASP A 88 10.44 0.60 5.69
C ASP A 88 9.90 -0.84 5.58
N PHE A 89 8.84 -1.04 4.80
CA PHE A 89 8.23 -2.35 4.61
C PHE A 89 7.42 -2.40 3.33
N LEU A 90 7.02 -3.61 2.94
CA LEU A 90 6.05 -3.82 1.86
C LEU A 90 4.67 -4.07 2.46
N LEU A 91 3.71 -3.21 2.11
CA LEU A 91 2.29 -3.43 2.36
C LEU A 91 1.65 -4.09 1.16
N CYS A 92 0.81 -5.09 1.42
CA CYS A 92 -0.02 -5.70 0.43
C CYS A 92 -1.47 -5.30 0.64
N PHE A 93 -2.09 -4.75 -0.40
CA PHE A 93 -3.53 -4.56 -0.39
C PHE A 93 -4.19 -5.89 -0.76
N ASP A 94 -4.96 -6.46 0.18
CA ASP A 94 -5.80 -7.62 -0.06
C ASP A 94 -7.12 -7.17 -0.70
N PHE A 95 -7.29 -7.45 -2.00
CA PHE A 95 -8.50 -7.09 -2.76
C PHE A 95 -9.72 -7.95 -2.43
N ILE A 96 -9.55 -9.07 -1.72
CA ILE A 96 -10.64 -9.93 -1.24
C ILE A 96 -11.20 -9.35 0.05
N ALA A 97 -10.32 -9.06 1.01
CA ALA A 97 -10.70 -8.48 2.30
C ALA A 97 -10.91 -6.96 2.27
N GLU A 98 -10.39 -6.29 1.24
CA GLU A 98 -10.43 -4.84 1.05
C GLU A 98 -9.71 -4.07 2.17
N ARG A 99 -8.59 -4.62 2.64
CA ARG A 99 -7.74 -4.04 3.69
C ARG A 99 -6.25 -4.16 3.34
N GLU A 100 -5.43 -3.36 4.00
CA GLU A 100 -3.98 -3.46 3.93
C GLU A 100 -3.48 -4.56 4.88
N GLU A 101 -2.54 -5.37 4.42
CA GLU A 101 -1.86 -6.40 5.21
C GLU A 101 -0.34 -6.22 5.10
N GLN A 102 0.33 -6.19 6.26
CA GLN A 102 1.78 -6.12 6.32
C GLN A 102 2.37 -7.51 6.03
N LEU A 103 3.09 -7.65 4.92
CA LEU A 103 3.63 -8.94 4.51
C LEU A 103 5.11 -9.13 4.84
N ALA A 104 5.90 -8.06 4.87
CA ALA A 104 7.33 -8.16 5.14
C ALA A 104 7.88 -6.85 5.71
N VAL A 105 8.60 -6.94 6.82
CA VAL A 105 9.37 -5.83 7.40
C VAL A 105 10.74 -5.83 6.72
N LEU A 106 11.06 -4.78 5.98
CA LEU A 106 12.39 -4.58 5.42
C LEU A 106 13.09 -3.50 6.24
N TYR A 107 13.74 -3.88 7.34
CA TYR A 107 14.50 -2.93 8.13
C TYR A 107 15.78 -2.52 7.37
N GLU A 108 15.72 -1.44 6.61
CA GLU A 108 16.87 -0.86 5.94
C GLU A 108 17.16 0.53 6.53
N HIS A 109 18.35 0.69 7.11
CA HIS A 109 18.84 1.95 7.67
C HIS A 109 19.56 2.74 6.57
N TYR A 110 19.18 4.01 6.39
CA TYR A 110 19.75 5.08 5.51
C TYR A 110 21.22 4.85 5.08
N GLU A 111 21.65 5.01 3.81
CA GLU A 111 21.30 6.03 2.80
C GLU A 111 21.41 5.51 1.35
N THR A 112 20.54 6.05 0.48
CA THR A 112 20.67 6.09 -1.00
C THR A 112 20.77 4.77 -1.78
N CYS A 113 19.63 4.16 -2.11
CA CYS A 113 19.28 3.78 -3.50
C CYS A 113 17.83 3.25 -3.51
N LEU A 114 16.90 3.93 -4.22
CA LEU A 114 15.50 3.49 -4.33
C LEU A 114 15.37 2.34 -5.36
N VAL A 115 16.11 1.26 -5.16
CA VAL A 115 15.97 0.04 -5.96
C VAL A 115 15.61 -1.09 -5.02
N ILE A 116 14.30 -1.34 -4.91
CA ILE A 116 13.79 -2.49 -4.19
C ILE A 116 13.68 -3.63 -5.20
N GLU A 117 14.61 -4.58 -5.13
CA GLU A 117 14.55 -5.79 -5.92
C GLU A 117 13.70 -6.84 -5.18
N ILE A 118 12.47 -7.03 -5.67
CA ILE A 118 11.56 -8.05 -5.14
C ILE A 118 11.74 -9.31 -5.97
N TRP A 119 12.36 -10.34 -5.39
CA TRP A 119 12.53 -11.65 -6.04
C TRP A 119 11.44 -12.61 -5.56
N ILE A 120 10.62 -13.10 -6.50
CA ILE A 120 9.55 -14.05 -6.20
C ILE A 120 9.83 -15.32 -6.99
N THR A 121 10.00 -16.43 -6.27
CA THR A 121 10.25 -17.72 -6.88
C THR A 121 8.91 -18.43 -7.12
N THR A 122 8.67 -18.90 -8.34
CA THR A 122 7.49 -19.72 -8.68
C THR A 122 7.77 -21.22 -8.55
N LYS A 123 8.93 -21.61 -8.00
CA LYS A 123 9.28 -23.00 -7.77
C LYS A 123 8.57 -23.51 -6.52
N ILE A 124 7.38 -24.06 -6.73
CA ILE A 124 6.84 -25.06 -5.83
C ILE A 124 7.50 -26.36 -6.28
N GLU A 125 8.38 -26.94 -5.47
CA GLU A 125 8.93 -28.27 -5.79
C GLU A 125 7.78 -29.27 -5.90
N PRO A 126 7.77 -30.14 -6.93
CA PRO A 126 6.78 -31.20 -7.00
C PRO A 126 7.05 -32.20 -5.86
N ASN A 127 6.03 -32.48 -5.03
CA ASN A 127 6.01 -33.65 -4.15
C ASN A 127 5.91 -34.95 -4.96
#